data_AF-A0A848IHE8-F1
#
_entry.id   AF-A0A848IHE8-F1
#
_cell.length_a   1.000
_cell.length_b   1.000
_cell.length_c   1.000
_cell.angle_alpha   90.00
_cell.angle_beta   90.00
_cell.angle_gamma   90.00
#
_symmetry.space_group_name_H-M   'P 1'
#
loop_
_entity.id
_entity.type
_entity.pdbx_description
1 polymer ?
#
loop_
_entity_poly.entity_id
_entity_poly.type
_entity_poly.pdbx_seq_one_letter_code
_entity_poly.pdbx_strand_id
1 'polypeptide(L)'
;MNVKTAVAAAAVVVVTAALAALTPALVEAQTEAANSRAELYRRNLLAGKDVPCRTNASCAALGVAALEAGRIKEAQTLVEMEAALAEATAMQANEENSPKATSSARARVAMALVHQGDVQLKLGALPDARAYYRTAVSRGNDYPNDALLGRAVAAARQRLESIAGKAVVNGVPPNGARFASYMFFGAWNSVEVKPVKGRRGVYRIDGDFVYPTVGADGQPGANMGSLSAYVRFYDGVARVPMTDGNGDAPLDATARITNLARYDKQADKPADKPSDKHADKCLIEFKLSAPETLDVQTHGSPTECGFGFNVSADGRYYLMTGS
;
A
#
# COMPACT_ATOMS: atom_id res chain seq x y z
N MET A 1 -81.48 -39.65 43.75
CA MET A 1 -80.27 -39.08 44.39
C MET A 1 -79.08 -39.41 43.51
N ASN A 2 -78.27 -38.52 42.96
CA ASN A 2 -78.30 -37.09 42.63
C ASN A 2 -77.39 -37.05 41.35
N VAL A 3 -77.88 -36.66 40.16
CA VAL A 3 -78.01 -35.26 39.67
C VAL A 3 -76.60 -34.70 39.38
N LYS A 4 -76.10 -34.35 38.18
CA LYS A 4 -76.60 -33.81 36.86
C LYS A 4 -75.55 -34.12 35.76
N THR A 5 -75.84 -34.44 34.49
CA THR A 5 -76.35 -33.63 33.35
C THR A 5 -75.61 -32.32 33.03
N ALA A 6 -74.93 -32.29 31.86
CA ALA A 6 -75.20 -31.45 30.66
C ALA A 6 -74.56 -30.03 30.72
N VAL A 7 -74.10 -29.37 29.64
CA VAL A 7 -74.79 -28.95 28.41
C VAL A 7 -73.78 -28.37 27.38
N ALA A 8 -73.99 -28.70 26.08
CA ALA A 8 -73.84 -27.96 24.79
C ALA A 8 -72.63 -27.01 24.49
N ALA A 9 -72.30 -26.64 23.24
CA ALA A 9 -73.04 -26.59 21.99
C ALA A 9 -72.12 -26.57 20.75
N ALA A 10 -72.75 -26.79 19.60
CA ALA A 10 -72.26 -26.78 18.22
C ALA A 10 -71.42 -25.57 17.78
N ALA A 11 -70.54 -25.80 16.82
CA ALA A 11 -70.52 -25.06 15.55
C ALA A 11 -69.60 -25.76 14.54
N VAL A 12 -70.22 -26.29 13.48
CA VAL A 12 -69.54 -26.61 12.22
C VAL A 12 -69.15 -25.30 11.57
N VAL A 13 -67.85 -25.04 11.41
CA VAL A 13 -67.35 -24.06 10.45
C VAL A 13 -66.29 -24.76 9.62
N VAL A 14 -66.66 -25.04 8.37
CA VAL A 14 -65.75 -25.47 7.32
C VAL A 14 -64.84 -24.27 7.00
N VAL A 15 -63.56 -24.36 7.35
CA VAL A 15 -62.52 -23.54 6.75
C VAL A 15 -61.41 -24.46 6.29
N THR A 16 -61.32 -24.58 4.97
CA THR A 16 -60.19 -25.11 4.22
C THR A 16 -58.88 -24.44 4.63
N ALA A 17 -57.89 -25.21 5.08
CA ALA A 17 -56.48 -25.01 4.73
C ALA A 17 -55.54 -26.00 5.45
N ALA A 18 -54.74 -26.69 4.64
CA ALA A 18 -53.31 -26.95 4.82
C ALA A 18 -52.82 -27.80 6.01
N LEU A 19 -52.15 -28.92 5.69
CA LEU A 19 -50.74 -29.24 6.02
C LEU A 19 -50.55 -30.75 6.21
N ALA A 20 -49.75 -31.35 5.33
CA ALA A 20 -48.63 -32.22 5.69
C ALA A 20 -48.07 -32.90 4.42
N ALA A 21 -47.49 -32.11 3.52
CA ALA A 21 -46.51 -32.67 2.58
C ALA A 21 -45.17 -32.73 3.31
N LEU A 22 -44.71 -33.95 3.57
CA LEU A 22 -43.36 -34.26 4.00
C LEU A 22 -42.37 -33.72 2.96
N THR A 23 -41.64 -32.66 3.29
CA THR A 23 -40.42 -32.29 2.57
C THR A 23 -39.22 -32.57 3.47
N PRO A 24 -38.19 -33.28 3.00
CA PRO A 24 -36.94 -33.34 3.72
C PRO A 24 -36.39 -31.92 3.81
N ALA A 25 -36.12 -31.47 5.03
CA ALA A 25 -35.33 -30.28 5.24
C ALA A 25 -33.99 -30.51 4.54
N LEU A 26 -33.80 -29.81 3.41
CA LEU A 26 -32.48 -29.45 2.93
C LEU A 26 -31.86 -28.62 4.04
N VAL A 27 -31.19 -29.31 4.97
CA VAL A 27 -30.10 -28.71 5.72
C VAL A 27 -29.06 -28.40 4.66
N GLU A 28 -29.13 -27.19 4.11
CA GLU A 28 -27.95 -26.57 3.53
C GLU A 28 -26.90 -26.65 4.63
N ALA A 29 -25.97 -27.57 4.46
CA ALA A 29 -24.69 -27.47 5.11
C ALA A 29 -24.19 -26.07 4.77
N GLN A 30 -24.28 -25.15 5.74
CA GLN A 30 -23.42 -23.99 5.77
C GLN A 30 -22.01 -24.59 5.81
N THR A 31 -21.43 -24.81 4.63
CA THR A 31 -19.98 -24.84 4.47
C THR A 31 -19.50 -23.62 5.25
N GLU A 32 -18.75 -23.85 6.34
CA GLU A 32 -18.02 -22.80 7.03
C GLU A 32 -17.44 -21.90 5.95
N ALA A 33 -17.92 -20.66 5.88
CA ALA A 33 -17.40 -19.70 4.91
C ALA A 33 -15.89 -19.73 5.12
N ALA A 34 -15.14 -20.17 4.10
CA ALA A 34 -13.69 -20.19 4.15
C ALA A 34 -13.28 -18.82 4.71
N ASN A 35 -12.67 -18.81 5.91
CA ASN A 35 -12.46 -17.56 6.63
C ASN A 35 -11.82 -16.56 5.66
N SER A 36 -12.49 -15.43 5.41
CA SER A 36 -11.97 -14.38 4.54
C SER A 36 -10.51 -14.12 4.93
N ARG A 37 -9.62 -14.06 3.94
CA ARG A 37 -8.20 -13.86 4.20
C ARG A 37 -7.97 -12.52 4.91
N ALA A 38 -8.78 -11.51 4.59
CA ALA A 38 -8.77 -10.24 5.31
C ALA A 38 -9.12 -10.39 6.80
N GLU A 39 -10.09 -11.24 7.13
CA GLU A 39 -10.48 -11.52 8.51
C GLU A 39 -9.41 -12.32 9.25
N LEU A 40 -8.79 -13.32 8.60
CA LEU A 40 -7.64 -14.04 9.18
C LEU A 40 -6.46 -13.10 9.44
N TYR A 41 -6.13 -12.22 8.49
CA TYR A 41 -5.10 -11.20 8.65
C TYR A 41 -5.40 -10.27 9.82
N ARG A 42 -6.64 -9.79 9.94
CA ARG A 42 -7.07 -8.94 11.06
C ARG A 42 -6.93 -9.66 12.40
N ARG A 43 -7.30 -10.93 12.49
CA ARG A 43 -7.13 -11.74 13.71
C ARG A 43 -5.65 -11.90 14.06
N ASN A 44 -4.80 -12.26 13.10
CA ASN A 44 -3.36 -12.41 13.29
C ASN A 44 -2.69 -11.11 13.74
N LEU A 45 -3.10 -9.97 13.15
CA LEU A 45 -2.61 -8.64 13.51
C LEU A 45 -2.91 -8.30 14.98
N LEU A 46 -4.06 -8.73 15.50
CA LEU A 46 -4.51 -8.44 16.86
C LEU A 46 -4.03 -9.47 17.89
N ALA A 47 -3.77 -10.71 17.48
CA ALA A 47 -3.45 -11.84 18.38
C ALA A 47 -2.16 -11.67 19.19
N GLY A 48 -1.22 -10.81 18.75
CA GLY A 48 0.06 -10.57 19.43
C GLY A 48 0.29 -9.15 19.90
N LYS A 49 -0.71 -8.27 19.84
CA LYS A 49 -0.54 -6.83 20.11
C LYS A 49 -1.44 -6.36 21.26
N ASP A 50 -0.78 -5.87 22.31
CA ASP A 50 -1.44 -5.17 23.41
C ASP A 50 -1.75 -3.73 23.00
N VAL A 51 -2.78 -3.59 22.18
CA VAL A 51 -3.33 -2.30 21.75
C VAL A 51 -4.77 -2.16 22.26
N PRO A 52 -5.15 -1.00 22.82
CA PRO A 52 -6.49 -0.78 23.39
C PRO A 52 -7.59 -0.63 22.33
N CYS A 53 -7.24 -0.73 21.04
CA CYS A 53 -8.16 -0.58 19.92
C CYS A 53 -8.26 -1.87 19.10
N ARG A 54 -9.45 -2.13 18.54
CA ARG A 54 -9.73 -3.34 17.72
C ARG A 54 -10.30 -3.02 16.34
N THR A 55 -10.58 -1.75 16.07
CA THR A 55 -11.07 -1.26 14.78
C THR A 55 -10.23 -0.06 14.34
N ASN A 56 -10.12 0.15 13.02
CA ASN A 56 -9.46 1.31 12.44
C ASN A 56 -9.95 2.63 13.07
N ALA A 57 -11.27 2.83 13.19
CA ALA A 57 -11.84 4.04 13.78
C ALA A 57 -11.47 4.23 15.27
N SER A 58 -11.49 3.17 16.08
CA SER A 58 -11.07 3.26 17.49
C SER A 58 -9.57 3.56 17.64
N CYS A 59 -8.73 3.00 16.76
CA CYS A 59 -7.29 3.28 16.78
C CYS A 59 -7.00 4.72 16.34
N ALA A 60 -7.70 5.22 15.33
CA ALA A 60 -7.61 6.61 14.90
C ALA A 60 -7.97 7.58 16.05
N ALA A 61 -9.11 7.36 16.71
CA ALA A 61 -9.57 8.22 17.79
C ALA A 61 -8.60 8.24 18.98
N LEU A 62 -8.13 7.07 19.42
CA LEU A 62 -7.15 6.98 20.51
C LEU A 62 -5.79 7.55 20.09
N GLY A 63 -5.35 7.32 18.84
CA GLY A 63 -4.09 7.82 18.31
C GLY A 63 -4.05 9.35 18.26
N VAL A 64 -5.11 9.98 17.76
CA VAL A 64 -5.26 11.44 17.77
C VAL A 64 -5.29 11.98 19.20
N ALA A 65 -6.06 11.37 20.11
CA ALA A 65 -6.12 11.80 21.51
C ALA A 65 -4.76 11.66 22.23
N ALA A 66 -4.01 10.58 21.96
CA ALA A 66 -2.66 10.40 22.47
C ALA A 66 -1.70 11.47 21.92
N LEU A 67 -1.82 11.80 20.63
CA LEU A 67 -0.99 12.82 19.98
C LEU A 67 -1.25 14.22 20.54
N GLU A 68 -2.52 14.58 20.74
CA GLU A 68 -2.94 15.85 21.35
C GLU A 68 -2.44 15.98 22.78
N ALA A 69 -2.45 14.89 23.54
CA ALA A 69 -1.92 14.83 24.89
C ALA A 69 -0.38 14.71 24.96
N GLY A 70 0.33 14.80 23.83
CA GLY A 70 1.79 14.74 23.77
C GLY A 70 2.39 13.34 23.99
N ARG A 71 1.58 12.28 24.02
CA ARG A 71 2.03 10.89 24.17
C ARG A 71 2.42 10.32 22.80
N ILE A 72 3.50 10.86 22.24
CA ILE A 72 3.88 10.62 20.82
C ILE A 72 4.14 9.13 20.53
N LYS A 73 4.83 8.41 21.42
CA LYS A 73 5.10 6.97 21.24
C LYS A 73 3.82 6.13 21.20
N GLU A 74 2.86 6.45 22.06
CA GLU A 74 1.56 5.77 22.08
C GLU A 74 0.77 6.10 20.81
N ALA A 75 0.75 7.38 20.41
CA ALA A 75 0.12 7.81 19.17
C ALA A 75 0.70 7.07 17.95
N GLN A 76 2.02 6.94 17.89
CA GLN A 76 2.69 6.19 16.82
C GLN A 76 2.20 4.74 16.75
N THR A 77 2.23 4.00 17.87
CA THR A 77 1.74 2.61 17.93
C THR A 77 0.27 2.49 17.50
N LEU A 78 -0.58 3.42 17.95
CA LEU A 78 -2.01 3.42 17.66
C LEU A 78 -2.29 3.72 16.18
N VAL A 79 -1.58 4.69 15.60
CA VAL A 79 -1.75 5.07 14.19
C VAL A 79 -1.12 4.02 13.25
N GLU A 80 -0.05 3.34 13.66
CA GLU A 80 0.48 2.18 12.91
C GLU A 80 -0.56 1.04 12.86
N MET A 81 -1.23 0.78 13.99
CA MET A 81 -2.33 -0.17 14.05
C MET A 81 -3.55 0.29 13.22
N GLU A 82 -3.88 1.59 13.25
CA GLU A 82 -4.92 2.19 12.42
C GLU A 82 -4.68 1.87 10.93
N ALA A 83 -3.47 2.12 10.44
CA ALA A 83 -3.09 1.88 9.05
C ALA A 83 -3.20 0.39 8.68
N ALA A 84 -2.70 -0.50 9.53
CA ALA A 84 -2.79 -1.94 9.28
C ALA A 84 -4.24 -2.45 9.24
N LEU A 85 -5.12 -1.96 10.12
CA LEU A 85 -6.55 -2.29 10.10
C LEU A 85 -7.29 -1.64 8.92
N ALA A 86 -6.85 -0.47 8.44
CA ALA A 86 -7.38 0.15 7.23
C ALA A 86 -7.09 -0.70 5.99
N GLU A 87 -5.87 -1.21 5.87
CA GLU A 87 -5.46 -2.09 4.76
C GLU A 87 -6.17 -3.45 4.83
N ALA A 88 -6.40 -4.00 6.04
CA ALA A 88 -7.26 -5.19 6.21
C ALA A 88 -8.69 -4.93 5.70
N THR A 89 -9.26 -3.75 5.97
CA THR A 89 -10.57 -3.35 5.44
C THR A 89 -10.55 -3.24 3.91
N ALA A 90 -9.47 -2.71 3.33
CA ALA A 90 -9.32 -2.61 1.88
C ALA A 90 -9.27 -3.99 1.21
N MET A 91 -8.57 -4.95 1.83
CA MET A 91 -8.55 -6.33 1.38
C MET A 91 -9.94 -6.96 1.44
N GLN A 92 -10.66 -6.78 2.55
CA GLN A 92 -12.03 -7.31 2.70
C GLN A 92 -12.97 -6.74 1.64
N ALA A 93 -12.92 -5.42 1.41
CA ALA A 93 -13.74 -4.76 0.41
C ALA A 93 -13.48 -5.29 -1.02
N ASN A 94 -12.22 -5.65 -1.31
CA ASN A 94 -11.85 -6.26 -2.59
C ASN A 94 -12.37 -7.71 -2.69
N GLU A 95 -12.28 -8.50 -1.61
CA GLU A 95 -12.82 -9.87 -1.57
C GLU A 95 -14.35 -9.90 -1.76
N GLU A 96 -15.04 -8.93 -1.17
CA GLU A 96 -16.50 -8.77 -1.29
C GLU A 96 -16.94 -8.13 -2.62
N ASN A 97 -16.00 -7.68 -3.47
CA ASN A 97 -16.27 -6.93 -4.71
C ASN A 97 -17.26 -5.77 -4.50
N SER A 98 -17.12 -5.01 -3.41
CA SER A 98 -18.07 -3.95 -3.02
C SER A 98 -17.49 -2.56 -3.28
N PRO A 99 -17.92 -1.84 -4.35
CA PRO A 99 -17.34 -0.54 -4.70
C PRO A 99 -17.46 0.51 -3.59
N LYS A 100 -18.58 0.48 -2.84
CA LYS A 100 -18.80 1.37 -1.69
C LYS A 100 -17.83 1.07 -0.56
N ALA A 101 -17.59 -0.21 -0.25
CA ALA A 101 -16.63 -0.60 0.77
C ALA A 101 -15.20 -0.23 0.35
N THR A 102 -14.85 -0.40 -0.93
CA THR A 102 -13.54 -0.05 -1.47
C THR A 102 -13.26 1.45 -1.34
N SER A 103 -14.22 2.30 -1.71
CA SER A 103 -14.09 3.76 -1.54
C SER A 103 -13.90 4.15 -0.07
N SER A 104 -14.69 3.58 0.84
CA SER A 104 -14.50 3.81 2.28
C SER A 104 -13.15 3.32 2.79
N ALA A 105 -12.64 2.20 2.30
CA ALA A 105 -11.38 1.64 2.73
C ALA A 105 -10.19 2.49 2.25
N ARG A 106 -10.19 2.94 0.99
CA ARG A 106 -9.19 3.88 0.46
C ARG A 106 -9.12 5.16 1.28
N ALA A 107 -10.27 5.73 1.65
CA ALA A 107 -10.34 6.92 2.47
C ALA A 107 -9.72 6.70 3.87
N ARG A 108 -9.98 5.55 4.51
CA ARG A 108 -9.39 5.19 5.81
C ARG A 108 -7.87 5.04 5.73
N VAL A 109 -7.38 4.38 4.69
CA VAL A 109 -5.95 4.22 4.45
C VAL A 109 -5.28 5.58 4.24
N ALA A 110 -5.88 6.47 3.44
CA ALA A 110 -5.35 7.82 3.24
C ALA A 110 -5.37 8.66 4.52
N MET A 111 -6.40 8.56 5.36
CA MET A 111 -6.43 9.23 6.67
C MET A 111 -5.38 8.68 7.63
N ALA A 112 -5.15 7.37 7.66
CA ALA A 112 -4.10 6.78 8.50
C ALA A 112 -2.70 7.31 8.10
N LEU A 113 -2.45 7.53 6.81
CA LEU A 113 -1.24 8.21 6.34
C LEU A 113 -1.18 9.68 6.80
N VAL A 114 -2.31 10.40 6.83
CA VAL A 114 -2.35 11.77 7.39
C VAL A 114 -2.00 11.75 8.88
N HIS A 115 -2.57 10.83 9.67
CA HIS A 115 -2.25 10.71 11.08
C HIS A 115 -0.78 10.30 11.31
N GLN A 116 -0.20 9.45 10.47
CA GLN A 116 1.24 9.15 10.51
C GLN A 116 2.07 10.43 10.27
N GLY A 117 1.68 11.23 9.28
CA GLY A 117 2.30 12.53 9.04
C GLY A 117 2.19 13.48 10.23
N ASP A 118 1.04 13.51 10.92
CA ASP A 118 0.84 14.33 12.12
C ASP A 118 1.74 13.88 13.29
N VAL A 119 1.98 12.56 13.44
CA VAL A 119 2.95 12.01 14.39
C VAL A 119 4.37 12.48 14.04
N GLN A 120 4.79 12.35 12.78
CA GLN A 120 6.12 12.79 12.34
C GLN A 120 6.31 14.30 12.49
N LEU A 121 5.26 15.07 12.25
CA LEU A 121 5.26 16.52 12.47
C LEU A 121 5.52 16.86 13.94
N LYS A 122 4.91 16.13 14.88
CA LYS A 122 5.16 16.30 16.32
C LYS A 122 6.56 15.87 16.75
N LEU A 123 7.16 14.90 16.06
CA LEU A 123 8.56 14.51 16.24
C LEU A 123 9.55 15.53 15.64
N GLY A 124 9.07 16.51 14.87
CA GLY A 124 9.92 17.47 14.16
C GLY A 124 10.56 16.91 12.89
N ALA A 125 10.20 15.68 12.48
CA ALA A 125 10.65 15.02 11.27
C ALA A 125 9.87 15.57 10.06
N LEU A 126 10.18 16.81 9.67
CA LEU A 126 9.48 17.52 8.60
C LEU A 126 9.51 16.80 7.23
N PRO A 127 10.64 16.21 6.78
CA PRO A 127 10.67 15.43 5.54
C PRO A 127 9.70 14.24 5.59
N ASP A 128 9.71 13.47 6.69
CA ASP A 128 8.85 12.31 6.89
C ASP A 128 7.38 12.70 6.93
N ALA A 129 7.03 13.77 7.65
CA ALA A 129 5.67 14.30 7.64
C ALA A 129 5.20 14.65 6.22
N ARG A 130 6.05 15.33 5.44
CA ARG A 130 5.75 15.62 4.02
C ARG A 130 5.62 14.36 3.18
N ALA A 131 6.47 13.35 3.40
CA ALA A 131 6.40 12.07 2.69
C ALA A 131 5.05 11.39 2.91
N TYR A 132 4.58 11.32 4.16
CA TYR A 132 3.27 10.78 4.50
C TYR A 132 2.11 11.56 3.86
N TYR A 133 2.10 12.89 3.97
CA TYR A 133 1.04 13.71 3.36
C TYR A 133 1.05 13.62 1.83
N ARG A 134 2.23 13.67 1.19
CA ARG A 134 2.35 13.53 -0.28
C ARG A 134 1.90 12.13 -0.74
N THR A 135 2.20 11.09 0.02
CA THR A 135 1.71 9.72 -0.25
C THR A 135 0.17 9.68 -0.22
N ALA A 136 -0.45 10.28 0.80
CA ALA A 136 -1.91 10.36 0.88
C ALA A 136 -2.51 11.14 -0.30
N VAL A 137 -1.86 12.23 -0.74
CA VAL A 137 -2.27 13.00 -1.92
C VAL A 137 -2.15 12.19 -3.21
N SER A 138 -1.04 11.48 -3.40
CA SER A 138 -0.80 10.69 -4.61
C SER A 138 -1.83 9.58 -4.80
N ARG A 139 -2.25 8.91 -3.73
CA ARG A 139 -3.35 7.94 -3.77
C ARG A 139 -4.67 8.53 -4.25
N GLY A 140 -4.90 9.82 -4.01
CA GLY A 140 -6.06 10.55 -4.54
C GLY A 140 -6.06 10.68 -6.06
N ASN A 141 -4.88 10.75 -6.69
CA ASN A 141 -4.76 10.90 -8.13
C ASN A 141 -5.11 9.59 -8.88
N ASP A 142 -4.97 8.44 -8.22
CA ASP A 142 -5.36 7.14 -8.77
C ASP A 142 -6.90 6.98 -8.83
N TYR A 143 -7.63 7.75 -8.01
CA TYR A 143 -9.10 7.68 -7.90
C TYR A 143 -9.73 9.08 -7.79
N PRO A 144 -9.63 9.93 -8.83
CA PRO A 144 -9.98 11.35 -8.75
C PRO A 144 -11.47 11.62 -8.47
N ASN A 145 -12.35 10.65 -8.72
CA ASN A 145 -13.80 10.76 -8.53
C ASN A 145 -14.30 10.15 -7.21
N ASP A 146 -13.41 9.69 -6.33
CA ASP A 146 -13.77 9.09 -5.04
C ASP A 146 -13.97 10.17 -3.97
N ALA A 147 -15.24 10.51 -3.68
CA ALA A 147 -15.59 11.62 -2.79
C ALA A 147 -15.13 11.41 -1.33
N LEU A 148 -15.12 10.16 -0.84
CA LEU A 148 -14.66 9.86 0.52
C LEU A 148 -13.15 10.01 0.62
N LEU A 149 -12.42 9.49 -0.36
CA LEU A 149 -10.97 9.68 -0.47
C LEU A 149 -10.62 11.17 -0.61
N GLY A 150 -11.40 11.92 -1.38
CA GLY A 150 -11.22 13.36 -1.59
C GLY A 150 -11.15 14.17 -0.29
N ARG A 151 -11.90 13.79 0.75
CA ARG A 151 -11.82 14.44 2.07
C ARG A 151 -10.48 14.18 2.77
N ALA A 152 -9.98 12.95 2.71
CA ALA A 152 -8.68 12.59 3.28
C ALA A 152 -7.54 13.29 2.53
N VAL A 153 -7.63 13.35 1.20
CA VAL A 153 -6.68 14.07 0.34
C VAL A 153 -6.69 15.57 0.64
N ALA A 154 -7.86 16.18 0.86
CA ALA A 154 -7.97 17.59 1.24
C ALA A 154 -7.26 17.87 2.57
N ALA A 155 -7.47 17.01 3.58
CA ALA A 155 -6.76 17.12 4.86
C ALA A 155 -5.24 16.98 4.67
N ALA A 156 -4.78 16.01 3.87
CA ALA A 156 -3.36 15.84 3.55
C ALA A 156 -2.76 17.09 2.87
N ARG A 157 -3.47 17.69 1.90
CA ARG A 157 -3.04 18.93 1.23
C ARG A 157 -2.91 20.09 2.20
N GLN A 158 -3.91 20.29 3.06
CA GLN A 158 -3.90 21.34 4.08
C GLN A 158 -2.70 21.18 5.03
N ARG A 159 -2.44 19.95 5.50
CA ARG A 159 -1.29 19.66 6.36
C ARG A 159 0.04 19.89 5.62
N LEU A 160 0.15 19.43 4.38
CA LEU A 160 1.33 19.62 3.54
C LEU A 160 1.62 21.11 3.31
N GLU A 161 0.60 21.91 2.99
CA GLU A 161 0.74 23.36 2.78
C GLU A 161 1.30 24.07 4.02
N SER A 162 0.85 23.68 5.22
CA SER A 162 1.32 24.25 6.50
C SER A 162 2.82 24.05 6.77
N ILE A 163 3.47 23.11 6.06
CA ILE A 163 4.90 22.78 6.21
C ILE A 163 5.69 22.82 4.89
N ALA A 164 5.10 23.27 3.80
CA ALA A 164 5.65 23.11 2.45
C ALA A 164 7.02 23.79 2.26
N GLY A 165 7.24 24.94 2.89
CA GLY A 165 8.51 25.68 2.81
C GLY A 165 9.49 25.44 3.96
N LYS A 166 9.14 24.61 4.94
CA LYS A 166 9.93 24.47 6.17
C LYS A 166 11.03 23.42 6.00
N ALA A 167 12.29 23.83 6.10
CA ALA A 167 13.46 22.94 6.03
C ALA A 167 13.39 21.95 4.86
N VAL A 168 13.11 22.46 3.65
CA VAL A 168 13.03 21.66 2.44
C VAL A 168 14.44 21.25 2.02
N VAL A 169 14.63 19.96 1.76
CA VAL A 169 15.89 19.41 1.27
C VAL A 169 15.94 19.49 -0.25
N ASN A 170 16.92 20.21 -0.77
CA ASN A 170 17.16 20.32 -2.21
C ASN A 170 18.30 19.37 -2.64
N GLY A 171 18.02 18.53 -3.64
CA GLY A 171 18.98 17.54 -4.14
C GLY A 171 19.28 16.42 -3.13
N VAL A 172 20.41 15.73 -3.33
CA VAL A 172 20.87 14.65 -2.45
C VAL A 172 21.78 15.23 -1.35
N PRO A 173 21.45 15.07 -0.05
CA PRO A 173 22.28 15.54 1.04
C PRO A 173 23.69 14.93 1.05
N PRO A 174 24.67 15.57 1.72
CA PRO A 174 26.04 15.05 1.83
C PRO A 174 26.15 13.67 2.49
N ASN A 175 25.23 13.36 3.42
CA ASN A 175 25.17 12.07 4.11
C ASN A 175 24.32 11.03 3.36
N GLY A 176 23.82 11.38 2.18
CA GLY A 176 22.87 10.60 1.40
C GLY A 176 21.41 10.94 1.71
N ALA A 177 20.51 10.29 0.97
CA ALA A 177 19.07 10.40 1.10
C ALA A 177 18.46 9.00 1.08
N ARG A 178 17.36 8.81 1.80
CA ARG A 178 16.47 7.65 1.64
C ARG A 178 15.15 8.15 1.10
N PHE A 179 14.76 7.67 -0.07
CA PHE A 179 13.45 7.93 -0.65
C PHE A 179 12.59 6.69 -0.43
N ALA A 180 11.34 6.87 -0.02
CA ALA A 180 10.42 5.77 0.24
C ALA A 180 9.08 5.97 -0.49
N SER A 181 8.50 4.87 -0.94
CA SER A 181 7.16 4.83 -1.52
C SER A 181 6.33 3.81 -0.73
N TYR A 182 5.21 4.26 -0.15
CA TYR A 182 4.33 3.37 0.60
C TYR A 182 3.67 2.38 -0.34
N MET A 183 3.68 1.11 0.04
CA MET A 183 2.97 0.06 -0.68
C MET A 183 1.60 -0.15 -0.03
N PHE A 184 1.51 -1.15 0.84
CA PHE A 184 0.32 -1.52 1.60
C PHE A 184 0.75 -2.45 2.74
N PHE A 185 -0.15 -2.69 3.71
CA PHE A 185 0.14 -3.45 4.94
C PHE A 185 1.37 -2.93 5.74
N GLY A 186 1.63 -1.62 5.67
CA GLY A 186 2.77 -1.00 6.38
C GLY A 186 4.13 -1.18 5.70
N ALA A 187 4.18 -1.82 4.53
CA ALA A 187 5.40 -2.00 3.78
C ALA A 187 5.73 -0.79 2.90
N TRP A 188 7.02 -0.61 2.64
CA TRP A 188 7.57 0.48 1.84
C TRP A 188 8.60 -0.06 0.86
N ASN A 189 8.58 0.45 -0.36
CA ASN A 189 9.76 0.42 -1.20
C ASN A 189 10.73 1.51 -0.72
N SER A 190 12.03 1.26 -0.79
CA SER A 190 13.05 2.26 -0.48
C SER A 190 14.14 2.33 -1.51
N VAL A 191 14.64 3.54 -1.74
CA VAL A 191 15.81 3.83 -2.55
C VAL A 191 16.74 4.73 -1.75
N GLU A 192 17.88 4.18 -1.35
CA GLU A 192 18.96 4.93 -0.73
C GLU A 192 19.91 5.48 -1.79
N VAL A 193 20.26 6.75 -1.68
CA VAL A 193 21.20 7.43 -2.58
C VAL A 193 22.34 8.00 -1.75
N LYS A 194 23.53 7.41 -1.84
CA LYS A 194 24.70 7.77 -1.02
C LYS A 194 25.85 8.29 -1.88
N PRO A 195 26.44 9.47 -1.59
CA PRO A 195 27.65 9.90 -2.27
C PRO A 195 28.80 8.90 -2.07
N VAL A 196 29.54 8.59 -3.12
CA VAL A 196 30.68 7.68 -3.03
C VAL A 196 31.93 8.44 -2.61
N LYS A 197 32.53 8.06 -1.48
CA LYS A 197 33.75 8.69 -0.96
C LYS A 197 34.87 8.63 -1.99
N GLY A 198 35.49 9.78 -2.29
CA GLY A 198 36.58 9.90 -3.25
C GLY A 198 36.17 9.95 -4.73
N ARG A 199 34.89 9.75 -5.08
CA ARG A 199 34.39 9.83 -6.47
C ARG A 199 33.35 10.96 -6.60
N ARG A 200 33.82 12.17 -6.89
CA ARG A 200 32.95 13.36 -7.03
C ARG A 200 31.85 13.13 -8.07
N GLY A 201 30.62 13.43 -7.69
CA GLY A 201 29.42 13.31 -8.55
C GLY A 201 28.96 11.88 -8.82
N VAL A 202 29.60 10.87 -8.20
CA VAL A 202 29.16 9.47 -8.25
C VAL A 202 28.40 9.13 -6.98
N TYR A 203 27.26 8.48 -7.15
CA TYR A 203 26.39 8.04 -6.06
C TYR A 203 26.24 6.52 -6.13
N ARG A 204 26.08 5.88 -4.98
CA ARG A 204 25.57 4.52 -4.88
C ARG A 204 24.06 4.60 -4.65
N ILE A 205 23.30 3.92 -5.49
CA ILE A 205 21.88 3.66 -5.30
C ILE A 205 21.74 2.24 -4.78
N ASP A 206 21.04 2.09 -3.66
CA ASP A 206 20.58 0.81 -3.15
C ASP A 206 19.06 0.84 -3.10
N GLY A 207 18.40 -0.01 -3.88
CA GLY A 207 16.95 -0.12 -3.97
C GLY A 207 16.46 -1.41 -3.35
N ASP A 208 15.45 -1.32 -2.50
CA ASP A 208 14.71 -2.45 -1.92
C ASP A 208 13.23 -2.28 -2.30
N PHE A 209 12.72 -3.24 -3.06
CA PHE A 209 11.38 -3.23 -3.60
C PHE A 209 10.61 -4.43 -3.08
N VAL A 210 9.37 -4.19 -2.69
CA VAL A 210 8.52 -5.18 -2.07
C VAL A 210 7.14 -5.18 -2.71
N TYR A 211 6.62 -6.37 -2.94
CA TYR A 211 5.21 -6.59 -3.20
C TYR A 211 4.63 -7.37 -2.02
N PRO A 212 3.99 -6.68 -1.06
CA PRO A 212 3.41 -7.35 0.09
C PRO A 212 2.30 -8.31 -0.34
N THR A 213 2.11 -9.38 0.41
CA THR A 213 1.07 -10.38 0.18
C THR A 213 0.50 -10.81 1.51
N VAL A 214 -0.68 -11.43 1.45
CA VAL A 214 -1.26 -12.13 2.58
C VAL A 214 -1.58 -13.55 2.12
N GLY A 215 -1.06 -14.52 2.87
CA GLY A 215 -1.25 -15.95 2.64
C GLY A 215 -2.70 -16.39 2.88
N ALA A 216 -3.02 -17.62 2.47
CA ALA A 216 -4.35 -18.20 2.71
C ALA A 216 -4.67 -18.38 4.20
N ASP A 217 -3.64 -18.46 5.04
CA ASP A 217 -3.70 -18.52 6.51
C ASP A 217 -3.79 -17.12 7.18
N GLY A 218 -3.85 -16.05 6.37
CA GLY A 218 -3.85 -14.68 6.85
C GLY A 218 -2.49 -14.18 7.35
N GLN A 219 -1.39 -14.90 7.12
CA GLN A 219 -0.06 -14.43 7.49
C GLN A 219 0.46 -13.43 6.45
N PRO A 220 1.12 -12.33 6.89
CA PRO A 220 1.78 -11.42 5.96
C PRO A 220 3.00 -12.10 5.33
N GLY A 221 3.16 -11.89 4.03
CA GLY A 221 4.34 -12.29 3.26
C GLY A 221 4.74 -11.18 2.30
N ALA A 222 5.81 -11.38 1.53
CA ALA A 222 6.20 -10.42 0.51
C ALA A 222 7.07 -11.06 -0.57
N ASN A 223 6.88 -10.65 -1.81
CA ASN A 223 7.87 -10.85 -2.85
C ASN A 223 8.85 -9.67 -2.82
N MET A 224 10.12 -9.94 -3.06
CA MET A 224 11.19 -8.94 -2.93
C MET A 224 11.94 -8.77 -4.25
N GLY A 225 12.54 -7.62 -4.43
CA GLY A 225 13.51 -7.32 -5.48
C GLY A 225 14.49 -6.28 -4.95
N SER A 226 15.76 -6.40 -5.31
CA SER A 226 16.78 -5.45 -4.89
C SER A 226 17.68 -5.04 -6.05
N LEU A 227 18.26 -3.86 -5.91
CA LEU A 227 19.21 -3.30 -6.87
C LEU A 227 20.33 -2.61 -6.11
N SER A 228 21.57 -2.77 -6.57
CA SER A 228 22.68 -1.90 -6.17
C SER A 228 23.45 -1.42 -7.39
N ALA A 229 23.66 -0.10 -7.50
CA ALA A 229 24.37 0.48 -8.65
C ALA A 229 25.13 1.75 -8.29
N TYR A 230 26.31 1.94 -8.89
CA TYR A 230 26.99 3.22 -8.96
C TYR A 230 26.47 4.03 -10.14
N VAL A 231 26.02 5.25 -9.90
CA VAL A 231 25.41 6.12 -10.90
C VAL A 231 25.99 7.52 -10.91
N ARG A 232 25.73 8.24 -12.00
CA ARG A 232 25.83 9.69 -12.07
C ARG A 232 24.47 10.24 -12.50
N PHE A 233 24.03 11.31 -11.85
CA PHE A 233 22.85 12.05 -12.29
C PHE A 233 23.25 13.05 -13.36
N TYR A 234 22.76 12.86 -14.57
CA TYR A 234 22.85 13.81 -15.68
C TYR A 234 21.52 14.53 -15.79
N ASP A 235 21.50 15.84 -15.59
CA ASP A 235 20.27 16.65 -15.59
C ASP A 235 19.20 16.11 -14.61
N GLY A 236 19.63 15.60 -13.45
CA GLY A 236 18.76 15.01 -12.44
C GLY A 236 18.32 13.57 -12.72
N VAL A 237 18.83 12.94 -13.78
CA VAL A 237 18.45 11.57 -14.20
C VAL A 237 19.65 10.63 -14.13
N ALA A 238 19.45 9.48 -13.48
CA ALA A 238 20.35 8.33 -13.50
C ALA A 238 19.63 7.14 -14.14
N ARG A 239 20.33 6.33 -14.93
CA ARG A 239 19.74 5.22 -15.68
C ARG A 239 20.58 3.97 -15.47
N VAL A 240 19.97 2.92 -14.94
CA VAL A 240 20.63 1.66 -14.59
C VAL A 240 20.15 0.58 -15.54
N PRO A 241 20.97 0.16 -16.52
CA PRO A 241 20.65 -1.01 -17.34
C PRO A 241 20.80 -2.26 -16.47
N MET A 242 19.73 -3.04 -16.35
CA MET A 242 19.80 -4.34 -15.69
C MET A 242 20.54 -5.29 -16.63
N THR A 243 21.51 -6.01 -16.08
CA THR A 243 22.28 -7.02 -16.79
C THR A 243 22.20 -8.32 -16.02
N ASP A 244 22.21 -9.46 -16.71
CA ASP A 244 22.16 -10.82 -16.14
C ASP A 244 23.39 -11.21 -15.28
N GLY A 245 24.16 -10.22 -14.84
CA GLY A 245 25.33 -10.41 -14.00
C GLY A 245 24.90 -10.88 -12.61
N ASN A 246 24.98 -12.19 -12.38
CA ASN A 246 24.86 -12.88 -11.08
C ASN A 246 25.98 -12.50 -10.08
N GLY A 247 26.46 -11.25 -10.10
CA GLY A 247 27.47 -10.76 -9.19
C GLY A 247 26.84 -9.96 -8.06
N ASP A 248 27.27 -10.21 -6.82
CA ASP A 248 26.88 -9.42 -5.65
C ASP A 248 27.43 -7.98 -5.66
N ALA A 249 28.23 -7.63 -6.67
CA ALA A 249 28.84 -6.32 -6.80
C ALA A 249 27.85 -5.29 -7.39
N PRO A 250 27.86 -4.02 -6.92
CA PRO A 250 27.03 -2.98 -7.49
C PRO A 250 27.32 -2.78 -8.99
N LEU A 251 26.26 -2.63 -9.79
CA LEU A 251 26.35 -2.35 -11.22
C LEU A 251 27.05 -1.00 -11.45
N ASP A 252 27.98 -0.89 -12.41
CA ASP A 252 28.51 0.42 -12.82
C ASP A 252 27.62 1.02 -13.93
N ALA A 253 26.76 1.94 -13.53
CA ALA A 253 25.84 2.69 -14.38
C ALA A 253 26.17 4.19 -14.39
N THR A 254 27.46 4.53 -14.38
CA THR A 254 27.92 5.92 -14.41
C THR A 254 27.94 6.55 -15.81
N ALA A 255 27.79 5.74 -16.86
CA ALA A 255 27.72 6.20 -18.25
C ALA A 255 26.38 6.89 -18.56
N ARG A 256 26.41 7.97 -19.35
CA ARG A 256 25.19 8.64 -19.79
C ARG A 256 24.50 7.80 -20.88
N ILE A 257 23.30 7.32 -20.60
CA ILE A 257 22.43 6.66 -21.58
C ILE A 257 21.41 7.69 -22.05
N THR A 258 21.47 8.14 -23.32
CA THR A 258 20.50 9.10 -23.88
C THR A 258 19.44 8.43 -24.74
N ASN A 259 19.80 7.37 -25.46
CA ASN A 259 18.91 6.63 -26.35
C ASN A 259 18.22 5.48 -25.60
N LEU A 260 16.91 5.61 -25.38
CA LEU A 260 16.06 4.61 -24.73
C LEU A 260 15.38 3.65 -25.72
N ALA A 261 15.51 3.86 -27.03
CA ALA A 261 14.82 3.07 -28.05
C ALA A 261 15.17 1.57 -27.98
N ARG A 262 16.31 1.21 -27.38
CA ARG A 262 16.71 -0.19 -27.14
C ARG A 262 15.96 -0.87 -25.98
N TYR A 263 15.16 -0.13 -25.24
CA TYR A 263 14.34 -0.57 -24.11
C TYR A 263 12.86 -0.25 -24.31
N ASP A 264 12.50 0.69 -25.19
CA ASP A 264 11.10 0.99 -25.47
C ASP A 264 10.46 -0.17 -26.26
N LYS A 265 9.31 -0.66 -25.78
CA LYS A 265 8.53 -1.70 -26.47
C LYS A 265 8.05 -1.19 -27.84
N GLN A 266 8.26 -1.98 -28.90
CA GLN A 266 7.39 -1.94 -30.08
C GLN A 266 6.11 -2.72 -29.73
N ALA A 267 5.05 -2.01 -29.35
CA ALA A 267 3.78 -2.62 -28.94
C ALA A 267 2.91 -3.14 -30.11
N ASP A 268 3.26 -2.88 -31.38
CA ASP A 268 2.32 -3.05 -32.50
C ASP A 268 2.87 -3.80 -33.74
N LYS A 269 3.75 -4.79 -33.59
CA LYS A 269 4.13 -5.63 -34.76
C LYS A 269 3.49 -7.03 -34.71
N PRO A 270 2.78 -7.45 -35.79
CA PRO A 270 2.30 -8.81 -35.92
C PRO A 270 3.45 -9.82 -35.89
N ALA A 271 3.18 -10.97 -35.28
CA ALA A 271 4.12 -12.03 -34.90
C ALA A 271 4.67 -12.87 -36.07
N ASP A 272 5.03 -12.26 -37.20
CA ASP A 272 5.50 -12.98 -38.41
C ASP A 272 7.00 -12.86 -38.69
N LYS A 273 7.79 -12.32 -37.75
CA LYS A 273 9.27 -12.38 -37.81
C LYS A 273 9.85 -12.87 -36.50
N PRO A 274 10.97 -13.63 -36.54
CA PRO A 274 11.63 -14.07 -35.32
C PRO A 274 11.95 -12.82 -34.50
N SER A 275 11.36 -12.75 -33.31
CA SER A 275 11.41 -11.59 -32.43
C SER A 275 12.85 -11.13 -32.24
N ASP A 276 13.14 -9.90 -32.66
CA ASP A 276 14.38 -9.24 -32.27
C ASP A 276 14.47 -9.30 -30.73
N LYS A 277 15.58 -9.84 -30.20
CA LYS A 277 15.94 -9.97 -28.77
C LYS A 277 16.08 -8.61 -28.03
N HIS A 278 15.31 -7.61 -28.42
CA HIS A 278 15.34 -6.26 -27.89
C HIS A 278 14.36 -6.06 -26.73
N ALA A 279 13.31 -6.90 -26.63
CA ALA A 279 12.37 -6.89 -25.50
C ALA A 279 12.98 -7.45 -24.20
N ASP A 280 14.14 -8.11 -24.28
CA ASP A 280 14.79 -8.85 -23.18
C ASP A 280 15.67 -7.95 -22.29
N LYS A 281 15.52 -6.63 -22.38
CA LYS A 281 16.39 -5.69 -21.66
C LYS A 281 15.57 -4.83 -20.73
N CYS A 282 15.94 -4.82 -19.45
CA CYS A 282 15.38 -3.90 -18.47
C CYS A 282 16.33 -2.72 -18.22
N LEU A 283 15.76 -1.52 -18.06
CA LEU A 283 16.46 -0.34 -17.57
C LEU A 283 15.60 0.39 -16.54
N ILE A 284 16.20 0.74 -15.41
CA ILE A 284 15.53 1.52 -14.36
C ILE A 284 16.06 2.96 -14.40
N GLU A 285 15.16 3.89 -14.63
CA GLU A 285 15.41 5.33 -14.59
C GLU A 285 15.07 5.88 -13.21
N PHE A 286 16.01 6.61 -12.61
CA PHE A 286 15.87 7.33 -11.36
C PHE A 286 15.95 8.82 -11.65
N LYS A 287 14.86 9.54 -11.38
CA LYS A 287 14.74 10.97 -11.69
C LYS A 287 14.46 11.78 -10.43
N LEU A 288 15.38 12.67 -10.07
CA LEU A 288 15.18 13.70 -9.05
C LEU A 288 14.26 14.78 -9.62
N SER A 289 12.94 14.53 -9.61
CA SER A 289 11.96 15.31 -10.36
C SER A 289 11.54 16.61 -9.68
N ALA A 290 11.67 16.68 -8.36
CA ALA A 290 11.42 17.85 -7.53
C ALA A 290 12.20 17.75 -6.21
N PRO A 291 12.29 18.82 -5.38
CA PRO A 291 12.83 18.69 -4.03
C PRO A 291 12.17 17.54 -3.29
N GLU A 292 12.99 16.72 -2.62
CA GLU A 292 12.54 15.57 -1.82
C GLU A 292 11.72 14.51 -2.58
N THR A 293 11.79 14.50 -3.91
CA THR A 293 11.00 13.61 -4.75
C THR A 293 11.90 12.89 -5.74
N LEU A 294 11.77 11.56 -5.77
CA LEU A 294 12.44 10.68 -6.71
C LEU A 294 11.37 9.90 -7.47
N ASP A 295 11.27 10.12 -8.77
CA ASP A 295 10.44 9.30 -9.66
C ASP A 295 11.30 8.16 -10.21
N VAL A 296 10.77 6.94 -10.14
CA VAL A 296 11.42 5.74 -10.64
C VAL A 296 10.55 5.12 -11.72
N GLN A 297 11.17 4.78 -12.85
CA GLN A 297 10.48 4.21 -14.00
C GLN A 297 11.29 3.09 -14.66
N THR A 298 10.62 1.99 -14.96
CA THR A 298 11.16 0.84 -15.65
C THR A 298 10.87 0.96 -17.14
N HIS A 299 11.91 0.80 -17.94
CA HIS A 299 11.85 0.68 -19.39
C HIS A 299 12.16 -0.77 -19.79
N GLY A 300 11.47 -1.27 -20.81
CA GLY A 300 11.61 -2.65 -21.29
C GLY A 300 10.63 -3.61 -20.63
N SER A 301 11.09 -4.85 -20.39
CA SER A 301 10.28 -5.87 -19.73
C SER A 301 10.57 -5.90 -18.23
N PRO A 302 9.57 -5.66 -17.36
CA PRO A 302 9.74 -5.75 -15.90
C PRO A 302 10.20 -7.13 -15.41
N THR A 303 9.85 -8.21 -16.13
CA THR A 303 10.28 -9.58 -15.79
C THR A 303 11.79 -9.78 -15.92
N GLU A 304 12.42 -9.00 -16.80
CA GLU A 304 13.86 -9.06 -17.09
C GLU A 304 14.67 -8.16 -16.14
N CYS A 305 14.00 -7.45 -15.21
CA CYS A 305 14.70 -6.70 -14.18
C CYS A 305 15.24 -7.61 -13.06
N GLY A 306 14.91 -8.91 -13.06
CA GLY A 306 15.34 -9.86 -12.04
C GLY A 306 14.65 -9.70 -10.69
N PHE A 307 13.55 -8.93 -10.63
CA PHE A 307 12.76 -8.78 -9.41
C PHE A 307 11.78 -9.95 -9.22
N GLY A 308 11.39 -10.19 -7.98
CA GLY A 308 10.39 -11.21 -7.65
C GLY A 308 9.03 -10.95 -8.31
N PHE A 309 8.17 -11.96 -8.31
CA PHE A 309 6.85 -11.89 -8.91
C PHE A 309 6.03 -10.67 -8.40
N ASN A 310 5.45 -9.90 -9.33
CA ASN A 310 4.71 -8.64 -9.08
C ASN A 310 5.50 -7.51 -8.40
N VAL A 311 6.81 -7.65 -8.24
CA VAL A 311 7.65 -6.59 -7.69
C VAL A 311 7.98 -5.61 -8.81
N SER A 312 7.78 -4.32 -8.54
CA SER A 312 8.17 -3.23 -9.42
C SER A 312 8.88 -2.14 -8.63
N ALA A 313 9.86 -1.51 -9.27
CA ALA A 313 10.51 -0.31 -8.77
C ALA A 313 9.74 0.97 -9.16
N ASP A 314 8.72 0.86 -10.01
CA ASP A 314 8.01 2.02 -10.54
C ASP A 314 7.24 2.75 -9.45
N GLY A 315 7.36 4.07 -9.46
CA GLY A 315 6.58 4.90 -8.57
C GLY A 315 7.25 6.22 -8.23
N ARG A 316 6.55 6.98 -7.40
CA ARG A 316 7.04 8.23 -6.84
C ARG A 316 7.43 8.01 -5.38
N TYR A 317 8.69 8.30 -5.07
CA TYR A 317 9.28 8.13 -3.77
C TYR A 317 9.54 9.50 -3.15
N TYR A 318 9.35 9.59 -1.83
CA TYR A 318 9.54 10.83 -1.07
C TYR A 318 10.68 10.68 -0.07
N LEU A 319 11.44 11.75 0.14
CA LEU A 319 12.52 11.76 1.11
C LEU A 319 11.98 11.47 2.52
N MET A 320 12.55 10.46 3.16
CA MET A 320 12.38 10.17 4.58
C MET A 320 13.74 10.17 5.25
N THR A 321 13.78 10.72 6.45
CA THR A 321 14.97 10.77 7.31
C THR A 321 14.82 9.71 8.38
N GLY A 322 15.84 8.86 8.54
CA GLY A 322 15.88 7.68 9.42
C GLY A 322 14.73 7.47 10.41
N SER A 323 14.01 6.36 10.25
CA SER A 323 13.15 5.72 11.26
C SER A 323 13.97 5.12 12.40
#